data_AF-A0A537YYN5-F1
#
_entry.id   AF-A0A537YYN5-F1
#
_cell.length_a   1.000
_cell.length_b   1.000
_cell.length_c   1.000
_cell.angle_alpha   90.00
_cell.angle_beta   90.00
_cell.angle_gamma   90.00
#
_symmetry.space_group_name_H-M   'P 1'
#
loop_
_entity.id
_entity.type
_entity.pdbx_description
1 polymer ?
#
loop_
_entity_poly.entity_id
_entity_poly.type
_entity_poly.pdbx_seq_one_letter_code
_entity_poly.pdbx_strand_id
1 'polypeptide(L)' 'MKLSRRTWFFLAMSAACLLLLAPTPEKYRWVNLSMGALSLMWFVLLAAEEILARRGEGRPRAGRSHR' A
#
# COMPACT_ATOMS: atom_id res chain seq x y z
N MET A 1 -4.70 -13.76 -1.20
CA MET A 1 -3.86 -12.80 -0.45
C MET A 1 -4.79 -11.92 0.39
N LYS A 2 -4.80 -12.07 1.72
CA LYS A 2 -5.63 -11.21 2.60
C LYS A 2 -4.84 -9.93 2.89
N LEU A 3 -4.98 -8.93 2.02
CA LEU A 3 -4.48 -7.59 2.30
C LEU A 3 -5.41 -6.89 3.29
N SER A 4 -4.86 -6.13 4.23
CA SER A 4 -5.66 -5.39 5.20
C SER A 4 -6.54 -4.35 4.51
N ARG A 5 -7.71 -4.02 5.10
CA ARG A 5 -8.62 -3.00 4.55
C ARG A 5 -7.93 -1.65 4.36
N ARG A 6 -6.95 -1.34 5.22
CA ARG A 6 -6.14 -0.12 5.12
C ARG A 6 -5.31 -0.08 3.84
N THR A 7 -4.72 -1.19 3.46
CA THR A 7 -3.92 -1.33 2.23
C THR A 7 -4.83 -1.13 1.00
N TRP A 8 -5.99 -1.78 0.97
CA TRP A 8 -6.99 -1.57 -0.08
C TRP A 8 -7.52 -0.13 -0.15
N PHE A 9 -7.65 0.56 0.98
CA PHE A 9 -8.06 1.96 1.02
C PHE A 9 -7.10 2.88 0.27
N PHE A 10 -5.79 2.69 0.42
CA PHE A 10 -4.78 3.47 -0.32
C PHE A 10 -4.82 3.17 -1.83
N LEU A 11 -5.04 1.92 -2.23
CA LEU A 11 -5.23 1.60 -3.64
C LEU A 11 -6.48 2.27 -4.23
N ALA A 12 -7.60 2.23 -3.51
CA ALA A 12 -8.84 2.87 -3.93
C ALA A 12 -8.69 4.41 -4.02
N MET A 13 -7.99 5.03 -3.07
CA MET A 13 -7.67 6.45 -3.09
C MET A 13 -6.80 6.84 -4.29
N SER A 14 -5.80 6.04 -4.63
CA SER A 14 -5.00 6.24 -5.84
C SER A 14 -5.87 6.19 -7.11
N ALA A 15 -6.79 5.22 -7.19
CA ALA A 15 -7.71 5.11 -8.32
C ALA A 15 -8.68 6.30 -8.40
N ALA A 16 -9.20 6.76 -7.26
CA ALA A 16 -10.06 7.94 -7.18
C ALA A 16 -9.33 9.20 -7.67
N CYS A 17 -8.05 9.37 -7.31
CA CYS A 17 -7.23 10.49 -7.80
C CYS A 17 -7.06 10.47 -9.33
N LEU A 18 -6.91 9.29 -9.92
CA LEU A 18 -6.84 9.12 -11.39
C LEU A 18 -8.18 9.35 -12.09
N LEU A 19 -9.29 8.93 -11.49
CA LEU A 19 -10.63 9.22 -11.97
C LEU A 19 -10.94 10.72 -11.93
N LEU A 20 -10.52 11.40 -10.86
CA LEU A 20 -10.66 12.84 -10.71
C LEU A 20 -9.74 13.64 -11.64
N LEU A 21 -8.76 13.00 -12.30
CA LEU A 21 -7.84 13.63 -13.25
C LEU A 21 -8.49 14.06 -14.56
N ALA A 22 -9.59 13.41 -14.95
CA ALA A 22 -10.36 13.73 -16.15
C ALA A 22 -11.18 15.03 -16.00
N PRO A 23 -11.89 15.26 -14.87
CA PRO A 23 -12.62 16.51 -14.66
C PRO A 23 -11.77 17.65 -14.06
N THR A 24 -10.53 17.43 -13.60
CA THR A 24 -9.75 18.50 -12.96
C THR A 24 -9.09 19.45 -13.97
N PRO A 25 -9.10 20.77 -13.68
CA PRO A 25 -8.37 21.75 -14.49
C PRO A 25 -6.88 21.43 -14.52
N GLU A 26 -6.23 21.63 -15.67
CA GLU A 26 -4.83 21.27 -15.91
C GLU A 26 -3.87 21.83 -14.85
N LYS A 27 -4.14 23.05 -14.39
CA LYS A 27 -3.41 23.73 -13.31
C LYS A 27 -3.34 22.94 -12.00
N TYR A 28 -4.38 22.15 -11.69
CA TYR A 28 -4.51 21.40 -10.44
C TYR A 28 -4.32 19.89 -10.61
N ARG A 29 -4.16 19.38 -11.84
CA ARG A 29 -3.93 17.94 -12.09
C ARG A 29 -2.70 17.41 -11.35
N TRP A 30 -1.67 18.24 -11.17
CA TRP A 30 -0.48 17.92 -10.38
C TRP A 30 -0.78 17.58 -8.92
N VAL A 31 -1.81 18.20 -8.33
CA VAL A 31 -2.22 17.90 -6.95
C VAL A 31 -2.81 16.49 -6.88
N ASN A 32 -3.72 16.15 -7.79
CA ASN A 32 -4.29 14.80 -7.86
C ASN A 32 -3.25 13.74 -8.22
N LEU A 33 -2.32 14.04 -9.13
CA LEU A 33 -1.21 13.15 -9.46
C LEU A 33 -0.29 12.91 -8.25
N SER A 34 0.08 13.97 -7.52
CA SER A 34 0.93 13.85 -6.32
C SER A 34 0.21 13.08 -5.22
N MET A 35 -1.08 13.36 -4.99
CA MET A 35 -1.89 12.65 -4.01
C MET A 35 -2.06 11.17 -4.37
N GLY A 36 -2.31 10.87 -5.66
CA GLY A 36 -2.39 9.51 -6.18
C GLY A 36 -1.08 8.76 -6.06
N ALA A 37 0.04 9.38 -6.43
CA ALA A 37 1.38 8.80 -6.31
C ALA A 37 1.75 8.51 -4.85
N LEU A 38 1.46 9.43 -3.93
CA LEU A 38 1.67 9.22 -2.49
C LEU A 38 0.82 8.06 -1.98
N SER A 39 -0.45 7.98 -2.41
CA SER A 39 -1.36 6.90 -2.05
C SER A 39 -0.86 5.54 -2.55
N LEU A 40 -0.38 5.48 -3.80
CA LEU A 40 0.21 4.27 -4.37
C LEU A 40 1.49 3.85 -3.64
N MET A 41 2.35 4.81 -3.28
CA MET A 41 3.53 4.56 -2.47
C MET A 41 3.17 3.91 -1.13
N TRP A 42 2.16 4.45 -0.42
CA TRP A 42 1.67 3.87 0.83
C TRP A 42 1.07 2.47 0.64
N PHE A 43 0.33 2.25 -0.44
CA PHE A 43 -0.17 0.92 -0.79
C PHE A 43 0.97 -0.09 -0.94
N VAL A 44 2.01 0.26 -1.71
CA VAL A 44 3.17 -0.61 -1.94
C VAL A 44 3.90 -0.90 -0.64
N LEU A 45 4.13 0.13 0.20
CA LEU A 45 4.80 -0.03 1.48
C LEU A 45 4.04 -0.96 2.42
N LEU A 46 2.73 -0.73 2.61
CA LEU A 46 1.89 -1.56 3.48
C LEU A 46 1.73 -2.99 2.94
N ALA A 47 1.57 -3.14 1.62
CA ALA A 47 1.53 -4.44 0.99
C ALA A 47 2.86 -5.20 1.19
N ALA A 48 3.99 -4.52 1.05
CA ALA A 48 5.30 -5.11 1.31
C ALA A 48 5.46 -5.52 2.78
N GLU A 49 5.07 -4.67 3.74
CA GLU A 49 5.08 -5.02 5.17
C GLU A 49 4.20 -6.24 5.46
N GLU A 50 2.98 -6.30 4.94
CA GLU A 50 2.09 -7.44 5.14
C GLU A 50 2.65 -8.73 4.52
N ILE A 51 3.26 -8.65 3.34
CA ILE A 51 3.93 -9.78 2.70
C ILE A 51 5.14 -10.23 3.53
N LEU A 52 5.95 -9.29 4.00
CA LEU A 52 7.15 -9.57 4.80
C LEU A 52 6.78 -10.15 6.17
N ALA A 53 5.74 -9.62 6.81
CA ALA A 53 5.21 -10.13 8.08
C ALA A 53 4.73 -11.58 7.95
N ARG A 54 3.98 -11.91 6.89
CA ARG A 54 3.59 -13.30 6.56
C ARG A 54 4.80 -14.19 6.31
N ARG A 55 5.86 -13.66 5.71
CA ARG A 55 7.10 -14.39 5.45
C ARG A 55 7.91 -14.63 6.74
N GLY A 56 7.81 -13.72 7.71
CA GLY A 56 8.44 -13.82 9.03
C GLY A 56 7.83 -14.89 9.94
N GLU A 57 6.50 -15.10 9.88
CA GLU A 57 5.81 -16.17 10.61
C GLU A 57 6.20 -17.59 10.14
N GLY A 58 6.69 -17.73 8.91
CA GLY A 58 7.16 -19.00 8.35
C GLY A 58 8.59 -19.40 8.75
N ARG A 59 9.31 -18.57 9.53
CA ARG A 59 10.64 -18.95 10.03
C ARG A 59 10.42 -19.77 11.31
N PRO A 60 10.66 -21.10 11.31
CA PRO A 60 10.67 -21.84 12.56
C PRO A 60 11.69 -21.15 13.47
N ARG A 61 11.28 -20.79 14.69
CA ARG A 61 12.21 -20.41 15.76
C ARG A 61 13.18 -21.59 15.89
N ALA A 62 14.34 -21.45 15.25
CA ALA A 62 15.42 -22.42 15.39
C ALA A 62 15.71 -22.56 16.88
N GLY A 63 15.77 -23.82 17.31
CA GLY A 63 15.58 -24.25 18.68
C GLY A 63 16.32 -23.40 19.71
N ARG A 64 15.58 -22.94 20.70
CA ARG A 64 16.16 -22.73 22.02
C ARG A 64 16.28 -24.13 22.64
N SER A 65 17.38 -24.80 22.32
CA SER A 65 17.77 -26.07 22.92
C SER A 65 17.81 -25.91 24.42
N HIS A 66 17.09 -26.80 25.10
CA HIS A 66 17.22 -27.10 26.51
C HIS A 66 18.70 -27.32 26.85
N ARG A 67 19.25 -26.55 27.78
CA ARG A 67 20.36 -26.95 28.65
C ARG A 67 20.19 -26.23 29.98
#